data_AF-A0A918HYJ4-F1
#
_entry.id   AF-A0A918HYJ4-F1
#
_cell.length_a   1.000
_cell.length_b   1.000
_cell.length_c   1.000
_cell.angle_alpha   90.00
_cell.angle_beta   90.00
_cell.angle_gamma   90.00
#
_symmetry.space_group_name_H-M   'P 1'
#
loop_
_entity.id
_entity.type
_entity.pdbx_description
1 polymer ?
#
loop_
_entity_poly.entity_id
_entity_poly.type
_entity_poly.pdbx_seq_one_letter_code
_entity_poly.pdbx_strand_id
1 'polypeptide(L)'
;MSRNARINTLLLLVVVALAVLPLALGMGDHKEEPFTGADSQAETAITETHPDYEPWFSPLYEPPSGEIESALFSLQAALGAGVLAYYFGLRRGRRQGEARAQAAPPAGDRPDPGLPDAKPSDGGVPDGEVPAAQPSDAGRPVAKAGSGPAGTEAGSPRTPA
;
A
#
# COMPACT_ATOMS: atom_id res chain seq x y z
N MET A 1 17.44 -20.18 -10.12
CA MET A 1 16.42 -19.37 -9.40
C MET A 1 16.64 -19.43 -7.89
N SER A 2 16.56 -18.29 -7.18
CA SER A 2 16.59 -18.24 -5.71
C SER A 2 15.39 -19.02 -5.13
N ARG A 3 15.54 -19.58 -3.92
CA ARG A 3 14.47 -20.36 -3.26
C ARG A 3 13.15 -19.58 -3.19
N ASN A 4 13.23 -18.29 -2.88
CA ASN A 4 12.08 -17.39 -2.79
C ASN A 4 11.43 -17.13 -4.16
N ALA A 5 12.23 -16.98 -5.23
CA ALA A 5 11.68 -16.84 -6.58
C ALA A 5 10.90 -18.09 -6.99
N ARG A 6 11.41 -19.29 -6.69
CA ARG A 6 10.69 -20.56 -6.96
C ARG A 6 9.38 -20.65 -6.17
N ILE A 7 9.40 -20.28 -4.88
CA ILE A 7 8.21 -20.27 -4.03
C ILE A 7 7.17 -19.28 -4.57
N ASN A 8 7.57 -18.06 -4.91
CA ASN A 8 6.65 -17.06 -5.47
C ASN A 8 6.06 -17.51 -6.82
N THR A 9 6.88 -18.10 -7.70
CA THR A 9 6.40 -18.66 -8.97
C THR A 9 5.42 -19.80 -8.72
N LEU A 10 5.70 -20.69 -7.76
CA LEU A 10 4.78 -21.77 -7.38
C LEU A 10 3.45 -21.21 -6.85
N LEU A 11 3.50 -20.23 -5.93
CA LEU A 11 2.30 -19.58 -5.40
C LEU A 11 1.48 -18.92 -6.50
N LEU A 12 2.12 -18.24 -7.45
CA LEU A 12 1.44 -17.64 -8.61
C LEU A 12 0.77 -18.72 -9.47
N LEU A 13 1.47 -19.83 -9.75
CA LEU A 13 0.90 -20.96 -10.49
C LEU A 13 -0.29 -21.57 -9.78
N VAL A 14 -0.25 -21.70 -8.45
CA VAL A 14 -1.40 -22.18 -7.65
C VAL A 14 -2.58 -21.24 -7.76
N VAL A 15 -2.38 -19.92 -7.67
CA VAL A 15 -3.47 -18.93 -7.82
C VAL A 15 -4.09 -19.01 -9.22
N VAL A 16 -3.27 -19.08 -10.27
CA VAL A 16 -3.75 -19.25 -11.65
C VAL A 16 -4.48 -20.57 -11.81
N ALA A 17 -3.97 -21.66 -11.24
CA ALA A 17 -4.62 -22.96 -11.28
C ALA A 17 -5.98 -22.92 -10.58
N LEU A 18 -6.10 -22.29 -9.42
CA LEU A 18 -7.38 -22.13 -8.71
C LEU A 18 -8.41 -21.32 -9.50
N ALA A 19 -7.97 -20.34 -10.29
CA ALA A 19 -8.87 -19.56 -11.16
C ALA A 19 -9.28 -20.31 -12.43
N VAL A 20 -8.34 -21.05 -13.05
CA VAL A 20 -8.55 -21.70 -14.36
C VAL A 20 -9.15 -23.10 -14.23
N LEU A 21 -8.79 -23.89 -13.22
CA LEU A 21 -9.28 -25.27 -13.05
C LEU A 21 -10.81 -25.37 -13.00
N PRO A 22 -11.55 -24.52 -12.26
CA PRO A 22 -13.01 -24.58 -12.25
C PRO A 22 -13.64 -24.39 -13.64
N LEU A 23 -13.05 -23.49 -14.44
CA LEU A 23 -13.47 -23.21 -15.81
C LEU A 23 -13.08 -24.36 -16.76
N ALA A 24 -11.85 -24.87 -16.64
CA ALA A 24 -11.33 -25.91 -17.54
C ALA A 24 -11.94 -27.30 -17.29
N LEU A 25 -12.37 -27.58 -16.06
CA LEU A 25 -13.03 -28.84 -15.70
C LEU A 25 -14.55 -28.80 -15.93
N GLY A 26 -15.08 -27.70 -16.47
CA GLY A 26 -16.52 -27.58 -16.71
C GLY A 26 -17.33 -27.70 -15.41
N MET A 27 -16.77 -27.28 -14.26
CA MET A 27 -17.50 -27.29 -12.97
C MET A 27 -18.73 -26.37 -12.97
N GLY A 28 -18.95 -25.68 -14.09
CA GLY A 28 -20.12 -24.89 -14.37
C GLY A 28 -21.04 -25.36 -15.50
N ASP A 29 -20.66 -26.36 -16.30
CA ASP A 29 -21.35 -26.68 -17.57
C ASP A 29 -22.77 -27.24 -17.39
N HIS A 30 -23.14 -27.60 -16.16
CA HIS A 30 -24.45 -28.16 -15.80
C HIS A 30 -25.36 -27.14 -15.10
N LYS A 31 -24.95 -25.87 -15.00
CA LYS A 31 -25.69 -24.78 -14.36
C LYS A 31 -25.87 -23.64 -15.35
N GLU A 32 -27.07 -23.06 -15.38
CA GLU A 32 -27.38 -21.91 -16.25
C GLU A 32 -26.53 -20.68 -15.88
N GLU A 33 -26.19 -20.52 -14.59
CA GLU A 33 -25.25 -19.51 -14.09
C GLU A 33 -24.25 -20.10 -13.08
N PRO A 34 -23.13 -20.65 -13.56
CA PRO A 34 -22.24 -21.44 -12.70
C PRO A 34 -21.42 -20.65 -11.68
N PHE A 35 -21.32 -19.33 -11.86
CA PHE A 35 -20.59 -18.43 -10.97
C PHE A 35 -21.47 -17.23 -10.57
N THR A 36 -22.71 -17.51 -10.20
CA THR A 36 -23.61 -16.49 -9.65
C THR A 36 -23.17 -16.08 -8.23
N GLY A 37 -23.56 -14.87 -7.82
CA GLY A 37 -23.21 -14.30 -6.52
C GLY A 37 -23.68 -15.14 -5.33
N ALA A 38 -23.12 -14.87 -4.15
CA ALA A 38 -23.58 -15.52 -2.92
C ALA A 38 -25.02 -15.09 -2.55
N ASP A 39 -25.41 -13.87 -2.93
CA ASP A 39 -26.71 -13.30 -2.61
C ASP A 39 -27.85 -13.96 -3.43
N SER A 40 -27.66 -14.12 -4.74
CA SER A 40 -28.62 -14.83 -5.61
C SER A 40 -28.85 -16.29 -5.17
N GLN A 41 -27.79 -16.96 -4.70
CA GLN A 41 -27.91 -18.30 -4.12
C GLN A 41 -28.71 -18.30 -2.81
N ALA A 42 -28.54 -17.28 -1.97
CA ALA A 42 -29.28 -17.13 -0.73
C ALA A 42 -30.78 -16.87 -1.00
N GLU A 43 -31.09 -15.99 -1.94
CA GLU A 43 -32.47 -15.72 -2.36
C GLU A 43 -33.18 -16.98 -2.88
N THR A 44 -32.50 -17.74 -3.75
CA THR A 44 -33.02 -19.00 -4.28
C THR A 44 -33.31 -19.99 -3.14
N ALA A 45 -32.35 -20.18 -2.23
CA ALA A 45 -32.50 -21.11 -1.12
C ALA A 45 -33.62 -20.72 -0.14
N ILE A 46 -33.79 -19.42 0.14
CA ILE A 46 -34.86 -18.91 1.00
C ILE A 46 -36.21 -19.15 0.34
N THR A 47 -36.34 -18.85 -0.95
CA THR A 47 -37.60 -19.03 -1.71
C THR A 47 -38.00 -20.50 -1.81
N GLU A 48 -37.03 -21.42 -1.93
CA GLU A 48 -37.28 -22.86 -1.92
C GLU A 48 -37.72 -23.40 -0.54
N THR A 49 -37.10 -22.90 0.54
CA THR A 49 -37.35 -23.40 1.90
C THR A 49 -38.61 -22.79 2.52
N HIS A 50 -38.90 -21.53 2.18
CA HIS A 50 -40.02 -20.76 2.72
C HIS A 50 -40.71 -19.98 1.60
N PRO A 51 -41.61 -20.62 0.84
CA PRO A 51 -42.30 -19.99 -0.29
C PRO A 51 -43.21 -18.81 0.11
N ASP A 52 -43.62 -18.75 1.37
CA ASP A 52 -44.43 -17.65 1.92
C ASP A 52 -43.56 -16.50 2.49
N TYR A 53 -42.22 -16.55 2.30
CA TYR A 53 -41.32 -15.53 2.82
C TYR A 53 -41.47 -14.21 2.05
N GLU A 54 -41.71 -13.13 2.79
CA GLU A 54 -41.74 -11.78 2.24
C GLU A 54 -40.40 -11.07 2.52
N PRO A 55 -39.73 -10.49 1.50
CA PRO A 55 -38.50 -9.72 1.71
C PRO A 55 -38.72 -8.56 2.67
N TRP A 56 -37.95 -8.53 3.77
CA TRP A 56 -38.00 -7.44 4.75
C TRP A 56 -37.27 -6.17 4.30
N PHE A 57 -36.60 -6.22 3.14
CA PHE A 57 -35.89 -5.10 2.53
C PHE A 57 -36.05 -5.17 1.01
N SER A 58 -36.26 -4.02 0.39
CA SER A 58 -36.27 -3.87 -1.06
C SER A 58 -35.12 -2.93 -1.47
N PRO A 59 -34.31 -3.29 -2.49
CA PRO A 59 -33.26 -2.41 -2.97
C PRO A 59 -33.81 -1.04 -3.32
N LEU A 60 -33.16 0.03 -2.83
CA LEU A 60 -33.51 1.41 -3.23
C LEU A 60 -33.16 1.68 -4.70
N TYR A 61 -32.25 0.88 -5.25
CA TYR A 61 -31.81 0.92 -6.63
C TYR A 61 -31.58 -0.51 -7.10
N GLU A 62 -32.22 -0.86 -8.21
CA GLU A 62 -32.05 -2.14 -8.87
C GLU A 62 -31.38 -1.89 -10.23
N PRO A 63 -30.18 -2.46 -10.47
CA PRO A 63 -29.49 -2.28 -11.74
C PRO A 63 -30.36 -2.83 -12.88
N PRO A 64 -30.41 -2.16 -14.04
CA PRO A 64 -31.23 -2.60 -15.16
C PRO A 64 -30.74 -3.91 -15.82
N SER A 65 -29.62 -4.48 -15.37
CA SER A 65 -29.06 -5.76 -15.84
C SER A 65 -28.19 -6.40 -14.75
N GLY A 66 -28.28 -7.73 -14.60
CA GLY A 66 -27.40 -8.51 -13.71
C GLY A 66 -25.92 -8.46 -14.07
N GLU A 67 -25.59 -8.09 -15.32
CA GLU A 67 -24.21 -7.82 -15.73
C GLU A 67 -23.62 -6.61 -15.00
N ILE A 68 -24.43 -5.57 -14.78
CA ILE A 68 -24.02 -4.36 -14.08
C ILE A 68 -23.80 -4.66 -12.60
N GLU A 69 -24.67 -5.48 -12.00
CA GLU A 69 -24.51 -5.95 -10.62
C GLU A 69 -23.18 -6.71 -10.44
N SER A 70 -22.90 -7.67 -11.32
CA SER A 70 -21.66 -8.44 -11.33
C SER A 70 -20.42 -7.56 -11.57
N ALA A 71 -20.55 -6.53 -12.42
CA ALA A 71 -19.48 -5.57 -12.68
C ALA A 71 -19.17 -4.69 -11.45
N LEU A 72 -20.21 -4.22 -10.74
CA LEU A 72 -20.05 -3.44 -9.51
C LEU A 72 -19.41 -4.28 -8.40
N PHE A 73 -19.83 -5.54 -8.25
CA PHE A 73 -19.21 -6.48 -7.32
C PHE A 73 -17.73 -6.72 -7.64
N SER A 74 -17.41 -6.96 -8.91
CA SER A 74 -16.03 -7.17 -9.37
C SER A 74 -15.15 -5.95 -9.14
N LEU A 75 -15.70 -4.74 -9.34
CA LEU A 75 -15.01 -3.49 -9.04
C LEU A 75 -14.70 -3.37 -7.54
N GLN A 76 -15.67 -3.67 -6.67
CA GLN A 76 -15.46 -3.67 -5.22
C GLN A 76 -14.37 -4.66 -4.80
N ALA A 77 -14.40 -5.87 -5.36
CA ALA A 77 -13.37 -6.88 -5.11
C ALA A 77 -11.98 -6.41 -5.57
N ALA A 78 -11.89 -5.80 -6.76
CA ALA A 78 -10.63 -5.26 -7.29
C ALA A 78 -10.08 -4.13 -6.42
N LEU A 79 -10.93 -3.20 -5.97
CA LEU A 79 -10.53 -2.12 -5.06
C LEU A 79 -10.06 -2.67 -3.71
N GLY A 80 -10.81 -3.60 -3.11
CA GLY A 80 -10.43 -4.24 -1.84
C GLY A 80 -9.09 -4.97 -1.93
N ALA A 81 -8.89 -5.76 -2.99
CA ALA A 81 -7.62 -6.43 -3.26
C ALA A 81 -6.47 -5.44 -3.49
N GLY A 82 -6.72 -4.35 -4.22
CA GLY A 82 -5.75 -3.28 -4.47
C GLY A 82 -5.27 -2.60 -3.19
N VAL A 83 -6.19 -2.25 -2.29
CA VAL A 83 -5.85 -1.64 -0.99
C VAL A 83 -5.01 -2.59 -0.13
N LEU A 84 -5.40 -3.87 -0.06
CA LEU A 84 -4.64 -4.90 0.68
C LEU A 84 -3.23 -5.07 0.11
N ALA A 85 -3.10 -5.20 -1.21
CA ALA A 85 -1.82 -5.33 -1.88
C ALA A 85 -0.92 -4.11 -1.66
N TYR A 86 -1.47 -2.91 -1.74
CA TYR A 86 -0.74 -1.67 -1.47
C TYR A 86 -0.23 -1.62 -0.02
N TYR A 87 -1.07 -1.95 0.95
CA TYR A 87 -0.69 -1.96 2.36
C TYR A 87 0.45 -2.93 2.66
N PHE A 88 0.35 -4.18 2.18
CA PHE A 88 1.41 -5.18 2.35
C PHE A 88 2.68 -4.78 1.60
N GLY A 89 2.54 -4.19 0.40
CA GLY A 89 3.64 -3.65 -0.39
C GLY A 89 4.41 -2.55 0.35
N LEU A 90 3.70 -1.57 0.91
CA LEU A 90 4.29 -0.45 1.65
C LEU A 90 5.01 -0.93 2.92
N ARG A 91 4.38 -1.80 3.72
CA ARG A 91 5.02 -2.36 4.92
C ARG A 91 6.26 -3.17 4.58
N ARG A 92 6.20 -3.98 3.53
CA ARG A 92 7.35 -4.77 3.06
C ARG A 92 8.47 -3.88 2.55
N GLY A 93 8.16 -2.82 1.80
CA GLY A 93 9.13 -1.86 1.29
C GLY A 93 9.87 -1.11 2.40
N ARG A 94 9.14 -0.64 3.43
CA ARG A 94 9.73 0.05 4.59
C ARG A 94 10.73 -0.83 5.35
N ARG A 95 10.37 -2.08 5.65
CA ARG A 95 11.27 -3.03 6.32
C ARG A 95 12.54 -3.33 5.51
N GLN A 96 12.44 -3.40 4.19
CA GLN A 96 13.60 -3.59 3.32
C GLN A 96 14.48 -2.34 3.23
N GLY A 97 13.87 -1.15 3.24
CA GLY A 97 14.58 0.13 3.29
C GLY A 97 15.36 0.32 4.58
N GLU A 98 14.75 0.01 5.73
CA GLU A 98 15.39 0.04 7.04
C GLU A 98 16.55 -0.95 7.14
N ALA A 99 16.36 -2.19 6.64
CA ALA A 99 17.43 -3.19 6.59
C ALA A 99 18.60 -2.77 5.67
N ARG A 100 18.31 -2.13 4.52
CA ARG A 100 19.34 -1.58 3.63
C ARG A 100 20.08 -0.39 4.25
N ALA A 101 19.38 0.48 4.97
CA ALA A 101 19.97 1.62 5.66
C ALA A 101 20.92 1.18 6.78
N GLN A 102 20.58 0.11 7.51
CA GLN A 102 21.44 -0.46 8.55
C GLN A 102 22.65 -1.22 7.98
N ALA A 103 22.54 -1.75 6.77
CA ALA A 103 23.63 -2.43 6.07
C ALA A 103 24.56 -1.48 5.28
N ALA A 104 24.23 -0.20 5.18
CA ALA A 104 25.09 0.80 4.55
C ALA A 104 26.27 1.12 5.50
N PRO A 105 27.53 0.96 5.06
CA PRO A 105 28.67 1.28 5.91
C PRO A 105 28.65 2.77 6.30
N PRO A 106 29.02 3.12 7.54
CA PRO A 106 29.07 4.51 7.97
C PRO A 106 30.00 5.28 7.03
N ALA A 107 29.55 6.48 6.62
CA ALA A 107 30.29 7.37 5.71
C ALA A 107 31.51 8.02 6.40
N GLY A 108 32.36 7.21 7.04
CA GLY A 108 33.50 7.64 7.87
C GLY A 108 34.86 7.59 7.18
N ASP A 109 35.01 6.90 6.04
CA ASP A 109 36.30 6.75 5.35
C ASP A 109 36.18 7.08 3.85
N ARG A 110 35.70 8.27 3.50
CA ARG A 110 35.98 8.80 2.16
C ARG A 110 37.36 9.44 2.23
N PRO A 111 38.36 8.96 1.46
CA PRO A 111 39.61 9.70 1.31
C PRO A 111 39.24 11.07 0.76
N ASP A 112 39.66 12.12 1.45
CA ASP A 112 39.58 13.50 0.96
C ASP A 112 40.13 13.51 -0.47
N PRO A 113 39.32 13.83 -1.50
CA PRO A 113 39.81 13.83 -2.86
C PRO A 113 40.86 14.92 -2.99
N GLY A 114 42.12 14.48 -2.87
CA GLY A 114 43.37 15.19 -3.07
C GLY A 114 43.22 16.66 -3.37
N LEU A 115 43.56 17.47 -2.37
CA LEU A 115 44.17 18.78 -2.58
C LEU A 115 45.13 18.64 -3.79
N PRO A 116 44.95 19.40 -4.87
CA PRO A 116 45.81 19.26 -6.04
C PRO A 116 47.26 19.48 -5.61
N ASP A 117 48.14 18.54 -5.99
CA ASP A 117 49.58 18.58 -5.72
C ASP A 117 50.14 19.97 -6.05
N ALA A 118 50.36 20.77 -5.01
CA ALA A 118 51.06 22.03 -5.14
C ALA A 118 52.51 21.71 -5.52
N LYS A 119 52.84 21.89 -6.80
CA LYS A 119 54.22 21.94 -7.28
C LYS A 119 55.04 22.88 -6.38
N PRO A 120 56.30 22.56 -6.05
CA PRO A 120 57.13 23.49 -5.31
C PRO A 120 57.34 24.73 -6.19
N SER A 121 56.69 25.82 -5.81
CA SER A 121 56.96 27.16 -6.33
C SER A 121 58.37 27.53 -5.92
N ASP A 122 59.22 27.76 -6.93
CA ASP A 122 60.56 28.30 -6.75
C ASP A 122 60.51 29.57 -5.91
N GLY A 123 61.38 29.62 -4.91
CA GLY A 123 61.48 30.72 -3.96
C GLY A 123 61.82 32.04 -4.65
N GLY A 124 60.89 32.98 -4.58
CA GLY A 124 61.11 34.38 -4.84
C GLY A 124 60.40 35.19 -3.77
N VAL A 125 61.12 35.58 -2.72
CA VAL A 125 60.68 36.59 -1.74
C VAL A 125 60.73 37.94 -2.43
N PRO A 126 59.64 38.72 -2.38
CA PRO A 126 59.77 40.02 -1.73
C PRO A 126 58.57 40.39 -0.85
N ASP A 127 58.91 40.73 0.40
CA ASP A 127 58.40 41.77 1.28
C ASP A 127 57.09 42.49 0.90
N GLY A 128 56.14 42.52 1.85
CA GLY A 128 55.19 43.63 1.94
C GLY A 128 53.82 43.32 2.53
N GLU A 129 53.62 43.80 3.76
CA GLU A 129 52.36 44.32 4.32
C GLU A 129 51.20 43.35 4.67
N VAL A 130 50.93 43.25 5.98
CA VAL A 130 49.66 42.77 6.56
C VAL A 130 48.82 44.00 6.91
N PRO A 131 47.50 44.04 6.62
CA PRO A 131 46.59 44.17 7.77
C PRO A 131 45.23 43.46 7.64
N ALA A 132 44.92 42.68 8.68
CA ALA A 132 43.73 42.73 9.55
C ALA A 132 42.27 42.79 9.02
N ALA A 133 41.44 42.07 9.82
CA ALA A 133 39.99 42.26 10.11
C ALA A 133 38.97 41.63 9.14
N GLN A 134 37.83 41.06 9.54
CA GLN A 134 37.25 40.49 10.78
C GLN A 134 35.94 39.76 10.34
N PRO A 135 35.30 38.94 11.21
CA PRO A 135 34.20 38.03 10.89
C PRO A 135 32.80 38.59 11.25
N SER A 136 31.72 38.03 10.68
CA SER A 136 30.34 37.97 11.23
C SER A 136 29.34 37.77 10.09
N ASP A 137 28.14 37.19 10.21
CA ASP A 137 27.41 36.38 11.19
C ASP A 137 26.00 36.23 10.57
N ALA A 138 25.26 35.19 10.97
CA ALA A 138 23.80 35.06 10.94
C ALA A 138 23.07 35.09 9.57
N GLY A 139 22.03 34.29 9.31
CA GLY A 139 21.23 33.48 10.21
C GLY A 139 20.09 32.77 9.47
N ARG A 140 19.68 31.64 10.03
CA ARG A 140 18.37 30.98 9.94
C ARG A 140 18.00 30.67 11.41
N PRO A 141 16.74 30.39 11.85
CA PRO A 141 15.77 29.54 11.15
C PRO A 141 14.25 29.77 11.52
N VAL A 142 13.40 28.80 11.10
CA VAL A 142 12.09 28.32 11.66
C VAL A 142 10.83 29.19 11.44
N ALA A 143 9.73 28.80 10.78
CA ALA A 143 8.89 27.57 10.70
C ALA A 143 7.81 27.38 11.81
N LYS A 144 6.61 27.90 11.52
CA LYS A 144 5.24 27.33 11.66
C LYS A 144 4.97 26.22 12.71
N ALA A 145 3.94 26.41 13.54
CA ALA A 145 3.01 25.35 13.96
C ALA A 145 1.68 25.93 14.47
N GLY A 146 0.57 25.29 14.12
CA GLY A 146 -0.77 25.55 14.66
C GLY A 146 -1.36 24.28 15.27
N SER A 147 -2.49 24.40 15.96
CA SER A 147 -3.31 23.27 16.41
C SER A 147 -4.70 23.74 16.87
N GLY A 148 -5.75 23.11 16.35
CA GLY A 148 -7.15 23.21 16.82
C GLY A 148 -7.55 22.01 17.69
N PRO A 149 -8.74 22.03 18.34
CA PRO A 149 -9.07 21.14 19.45
C PRO A 149 -9.94 19.93 19.11
N ALA A 150 -9.85 18.91 19.98
CA ALA A 150 -10.58 17.65 19.98
C ALA A 150 -11.95 17.76 20.67
N GLY A 151 -12.92 16.95 20.22
CA GLY A 151 -14.21 16.75 20.88
C GLY A 151 -14.63 15.29 20.79
N THR A 152 -14.90 14.65 21.92
CA THR A 152 -15.60 13.37 22.03
C THR A 152 -16.15 13.26 23.46
N GLU A 153 -17.47 13.12 23.62
CA GLU A 153 -18.01 12.31 24.71
C GLU A 153 -19.43 11.84 24.40
N ALA A 154 -19.66 10.57 24.73
CA ALA A 154 -20.85 9.77 24.48
C ALA A 154 -21.70 9.68 25.75
N GLY A 155 -23.00 9.41 25.62
CA GLY A 155 -23.81 9.08 26.79
C GLY A 155 -25.21 8.55 26.49
N SER A 156 -25.61 7.56 27.32
CA SER A 156 -26.97 7.16 27.72
C SER A 156 -27.66 5.97 27.00
N PRO A 157 -28.62 5.26 27.65
CA PRO A 157 -28.41 4.41 28.84
C PRO A 157 -29.17 3.04 28.78
N ARG A 158 -28.99 2.24 29.83
CA ARG A 158 -29.58 0.91 30.09
C ARG A 158 -31.08 0.94 30.45
N THR A 159 -31.80 -0.14 30.15
CA THR A 159 -33.17 -0.46 30.64
C THR A 159 -33.12 -1.72 31.53
N PRO A 160 -33.83 -1.78 32.67
CA PRO A 160 -34.00 -3.02 33.43
C PRO A 160 -35.34 -3.74 33.11
N ALA A 161 -35.38 -5.00 33.55
CA ALA A 161 -36.41 -6.02 33.34
C ALA A 161 -37.76 -5.76 34.03
#